data_AF-A0A9D7GYS7-F1
#
_entry.id   AF-A0A9D7GYS7-F1
#
_cell.length_a   1.000
_cell.length_b   1.000
_cell.length_c   1.000
_cell.angle_alpha   90.00
_cell.angle_beta   90.00
_cell.angle_gamma   90.00
#
_symmetry.space_group_name_H-M   'P 1'
#
loop_
_entity.id
_entity.type
_entity.pdbx_description
1 polymer ?
#
loop_
_entity_poly.entity_id
_entity_poly.type
_entity_poly.pdbx_seq_one_letter_code
_entity_poly.pdbx_strand_id
1 'polypeptide(L)'
;MAPLLAFAAVTSACTVGLPDTTDSVDAGTMHPLAQALGRDELVGHYDTNWGPLTLSVADNGTGLVGYYGTPSEPSRFGEGRLAGTVSGARFTYIWVGDDSGKRGRGYFERGEAGRAITGMWGYGDSDTDGGSWAGTRR
;
A
#
# COMPACT_ATOMS: atom_id res chain seq x y z
N MET A 1 35.62 -54.44 13.72
CA MET A 1 34.86 -53.51 14.58
C MET A 1 35.28 -52.09 14.24
N ALA A 2 34.42 -51.34 13.56
CA ALA A 2 34.51 -49.90 13.32
C ALA A 2 33.06 -49.40 13.17
N PRO A 3 32.62 -48.35 13.88
CA PRO A 3 31.21 -47.98 13.94
C PRO A 3 30.77 -47.06 12.79
N LEU A 4 29.48 -47.18 12.47
CA LEU A 4 28.68 -46.31 11.62
C LEU A 4 28.84 -44.82 12.00
N LEU A 5 29.05 -43.96 11.01
CA LEU A 5 28.81 -42.52 11.11
C LEU A 5 27.32 -42.24 10.85
N ALA A 6 26.60 -41.85 11.91
CA ALA A 6 25.26 -41.31 11.81
C ALA A 6 25.32 -39.81 11.47
N PHE A 7 24.63 -39.41 10.41
CA PHE A 7 24.35 -37.99 10.12
C PHE A 7 23.20 -37.52 11.02
N ALA A 8 23.50 -36.63 11.96
CA ALA A 8 22.48 -35.91 12.71
C ALA A 8 21.97 -34.72 11.88
N ALA A 9 20.69 -34.75 11.50
CA ALA A 9 19.99 -33.58 10.97
C ALA A 9 19.69 -32.61 12.13
N VAL A 10 20.29 -31.42 12.10
CA VAL A 10 19.89 -30.29 12.95
C VAL A 10 18.66 -29.64 12.32
N THR A 11 17.49 -29.93 12.86
CA THR A 11 16.30 -29.12 12.65
C THR A 11 16.35 -27.92 13.60
N SER A 12 16.68 -26.73 13.09
CA SER A 12 16.47 -25.49 13.83
C SER A 12 14.99 -25.17 13.87
N ALA A 13 14.38 -25.32 15.05
CA ALA A 13 13.06 -24.79 15.34
C ALA A 13 13.15 -23.25 15.49
N CYS A 14 12.56 -22.51 14.56
CA CYS A 14 12.26 -21.10 14.78
C CYS A 14 11.13 -21.00 15.81
N THR A 15 11.48 -20.73 17.06
CA THR A 15 10.55 -20.18 18.05
C THR A 15 10.34 -18.71 17.69
N VAL A 16 9.18 -18.39 17.11
CA VAL A 16 8.70 -17.01 17.04
C VAL A 16 7.94 -16.75 18.33
N GLY A 17 8.57 -16.07 19.27
CA GLY A 17 7.91 -15.53 20.45
C GLY A 17 6.94 -14.43 20.02
N LEU A 18 5.65 -14.61 20.33
CA LEU A 18 4.64 -13.56 20.27
C LEU A 18 4.95 -12.51 21.35
N PRO A 19 5.07 -11.21 21.04
CA PRO A 19 5.03 -10.20 22.08
C PRO A 19 3.57 -9.98 22.51
N ASP A 20 3.26 -10.43 23.72
CA ASP A 20 2.13 -9.98 24.51
C ASP A 20 2.45 -8.56 25.00
N THR A 21 1.73 -7.56 24.47
CA THR A 21 1.73 -6.23 25.09
C THR A 21 0.42 -5.53 24.74
N THR A 22 -0.43 -5.40 25.75
CA THR A 22 -1.37 -4.29 25.91
C THR A 22 -0.72 -2.97 25.51
N ASP A 23 -0.99 -2.53 24.27
CA ASP A 23 -0.45 -1.28 23.75
C ASP A 23 -1.34 -0.11 24.19
N SER A 24 -0.72 0.80 24.92
CA SER A 24 -1.32 2.02 25.43
C SER A 24 -1.41 3.01 24.28
N VAL A 25 -2.62 3.44 23.94
CA VAL A 25 -2.87 4.43 22.88
C VAL A 25 -2.43 5.83 23.32
N ASP A 26 -1.15 6.15 23.15
CA ASP A 26 -0.67 7.53 23.20
C ASP A 26 -0.71 8.14 21.79
N ALA A 27 -1.48 9.22 21.64
CA ALA A 27 -1.74 9.87 20.38
C ALA A 27 -0.52 10.71 19.96
N GLY A 28 0.43 10.11 19.24
CA GLY A 28 1.56 10.88 18.69
C GLY A 28 2.55 10.12 17.82
N THR A 29 2.62 8.79 17.92
CA THR A 29 3.49 7.99 17.04
C THR A 29 2.78 6.68 16.75
N MET A 30 2.24 6.56 15.55
CA MET A 30 1.77 5.27 15.05
C MET A 30 2.93 4.28 15.15
N HIS A 31 2.73 3.19 15.89
CA HIS A 31 3.75 2.17 16.04
C HIS A 31 4.19 1.68 14.65
N PRO A 32 5.50 1.43 14.41
CA PRO A 32 6.01 1.01 13.11
C PRO A 32 5.30 -0.25 12.57
N LEU A 33 4.81 -1.11 13.47
CA LEU A 33 3.99 -2.27 13.11
C LEU A 33 2.59 -1.87 12.59
N ALA A 34 1.93 -0.92 13.24
CA ALA A 34 0.62 -0.43 12.79
C ALA A 34 0.71 0.29 11.45
N GLN A 35 1.80 0.99 11.17
CA GLN A 35 2.07 1.58 9.86
C GLN A 35 2.35 0.51 8.80
N ALA A 36 3.15 -0.51 9.11
CA ALA A 36 3.42 -1.63 8.22
C ALA A 36 2.13 -2.41 7.87
N LEU A 37 1.31 -2.76 8.87
CA LEU A 37 0.01 -3.41 8.67
C LEU A 37 -0.94 -2.50 7.87
N GLY A 38 -0.96 -1.22 8.21
CA GLY A 38 -1.71 -0.17 7.51
C GLY A 38 -1.46 -0.18 6.00
N ARG A 39 -0.17 -0.18 5.67
CA ARG A 39 0.38 -0.17 4.32
C ARG A 39 0.12 -1.48 3.59
N ASP A 40 0.42 -2.62 4.20
CA ASP A 40 0.36 -3.93 3.53
C ASP A 40 -1.09 -4.30 3.16
N GLU A 41 -2.07 -3.85 3.94
CA GLU A 41 -3.49 -4.03 3.61
C GLU A 41 -3.96 -3.18 2.41
N LEU A 42 -3.23 -2.12 2.06
CA LEU A 42 -3.49 -1.30 0.86
C LEU A 42 -2.74 -1.82 -0.38
N VAL A 43 -1.69 -2.63 -0.23
CA VAL A 43 -0.91 -3.18 -1.36
C VAL A 43 -1.74 -4.18 -2.14
N GLY A 44 -1.97 -3.94 -3.44
CA GLY A 44 -2.76 -4.83 -4.27
C GLY A 44 -3.13 -4.21 -5.61
N HIS A 45 -3.97 -4.94 -6.34
CA HIS A 45 -4.55 -4.49 -7.58
C HIS A 45 -6.05 -4.20 -7.37
N TYR A 46 -6.52 -3.10 -7.95
CA TYR A 46 -7.88 -2.61 -7.76
C TYR A 46 -8.50 -2.27 -9.10
N ASP A 47 -9.76 -2.64 -9.26
CA ASP A 47 -10.62 -2.11 -10.29
C ASP A 47 -11.31 -0.87 -9.71
N THR A 48 -11.09 0.28 -10.33
CA THR A 48 -11.61 1.56 -9.85
C THR A 48 -12.54 2.22 -10.86
N ASN A 49 -13.29 3.23 -10.40
CA ASN A 49 -14.10 4.07 -11.27
C ASN A 49 -13.29 4.87 -12.32
N TRP A 50 -11.96 4.89 -12.23
CA TRP A 50 -11.07 5.55 -13.20
C TRP A 50 -10.29 4.58 -14.09
N GLY A 51 -10.30 3.28 -13.76
CA GLY A 51 -9.52 2.23 -14.43
C GLY A 51 -8.76 1.36 -13.44
N PRO A 52 -7.86 0.48 -13.92
CA PRO A 52 -7.04 -0.35 -13.03
C PRO A 52 -6.06 0.51 -12.24
N LEU A 53 -5.86 0.13 -10.98
CA LEU A 53 -4.87 0.73 -10.08
C LEU A 53 -4.04 -0.39 -9.44
N THR A 54 -2.73 -0.25 -9.43
CA THR A 54 -1.82 -1.11 -8.66
C THR A 54 -1.14 -0.28 -7.58
N LEU A 55 -1.13 -0.78 -6.34
CA LEU A 55 -0.41 -0.20 -5.20
C LEU A 55 0.64 -1.19 -4.69
N SER A 56 1.87 -0.70 -4.49
CA SER A 56 3.01 -1.49 -4.02
C SER A 56 3.81 -0.72 -2.97
N VAL A 57 4.53 -1.46 -2.12
CA VAL A 57 5.49 -0.85 -1.18
C VAL A 57 6.61 -0.17 -1.98
N ALA A 58 6.93 1.07 -1.61
CA ALA A 58 8.06 1.78 -2.20
C ALA A 58 9.39 1.10 -1.82
N ASP A 59 10.41 1.18 -2.67
CA ASP A 59 11.72 0.53 -2.43
C ASP A 59 12.39 0.95 -1.11
N ASN A 60 12.06 2.16 -0.61
CA ASN A 60 12.55 2.66 0.67
C ASN A 60 11.83 2.07 1.90
N GLY A 61 10.82 1.23 1.70
CA GLY A 61 10.05 0.55 2.73
C GLY A 61 9.11 1.44 3.57
N THR A 62 9.03 2.74 3.32
CA THR A 62 8.29 3.68 4.20
C THR A 62 6.97 4.19 3.61
N GLY A 63 6.78 4.03 2.30
CA GLY A 63 5.62 4.55 1.59
C GLY A 63 4.99 3.53 0.63
N LEU A 64 4.02 4.03 -0.12
CA LEU A 64 3.42 3.31 -1.24
C LEU A 64 3.71 4.07 -2.54
N VAL A 65 3.87 3.29 -3.60
CA VAL A 65 3.82 3.75 -4.98
C VAL A 65 2.59 3.14 -5.64
N GLY A 66 1.98 3.89 -6.56
CA GLY A 66 0.83 3.42 -7.32
C GLY A 66 0.97 3.70 -8.81
N TYR A 67 0.27 2.91 -9.61
CA TYR A 67 0.18 3.10 -11.06
C TYR A 67 -1.29 2.96 -11.47
N TYR A 68 -1.84 4.00 -12.09
CA TYR A 68 -3.19 3.97 -12.64
C TYR A 68 -3.13 3.92 -14.16
N GLY A 69 -3.97 3.08 -14.75
CA GLY A 69 -3.84 2.74 -16.17
C GLY A 69 -2.59 1.91 -16.48
N THR A 70 -2.65 1.17 -17.57
CA THR A 70 -1.51 0.45 -18.15
C THR A 70 -1.59 0.51 -19.67
N PRO A 71 -0.50 0.21 -20.40
CA PRO A 71 -0.55 0.15 -21.86
C PRO A 71 -1.58 -0.85 -22.40
N SER A 72 -1.86 -1.93 -21.66
CA SER A 72 -2.86 -2.94 -22.00
C SER A 72 -4.28 -2.60 -21.54
N GLU A 73 -4.42 -1.75 -20.52
CA GLU A 73 -5.69 -1.35 -19.91
C GLU A 73 -5.62 0.13 -19.51
N PRO A 74 -5.79 1.06 -20.47
CA PRO A 74 -5.62 2.49 -20.19
C PRO A 74 -6.72 2.98 -19.25
N SER A 75 -6.35 3.88 -18.33
CA SER A 75 -7.34 4.60 -17.54
C SER A 75 -8.10 5.60 -18.43
N ARG A 76 -9.22 6.12 -17.95
CA ARG A 76 -9.98 7.18 -18.66
C ARG A 76 -9.17 8.45 -18.94
N PHE A 77 -8.04 8.65 -18.26
CA PHE A 77 -7.20 9.84 -18.36
C PHE A 77 -5.76 9.54 -18.76
N GLY A 78 -5.49 8.33 -19.27
CA GLY A 78 -4.15 7.86 -19.62
C GLY A 78 -3.45 7.17 -18.46
N GLU A 79 -2.13 7.10 -18.53
CA GLU A 79 -1.30 6.42 -17.52
C GLU A 79 -0.72 7.44 -16.54
N GLY A 80 -0.42 6.98 -15.34
CA GLY A 80 0.33 7.79 -14.41
C GLY A 80 0.67 7.08 -13.11
N ARG A 81 1.42 7.82 -12.29
CA ARG A 81 2.05 7.30 -11.08
C ARG A 81 1.61 8.06 -9.84
N LEU A 82 1.46 7.34 -8.74
CA LEU A 82 1.18 7.82 -7.40
C LEU A 82 2.40 7.57 -6.51
N ALA A 83 2.70 8.47 -5.58
CA ALA A 83 3.70 8.25 -4.54
C ALA A 83 3.32 8.98 -3.26
N GLY A 84 3.51 8.33 -2.11
CA GLY A 84 3.25 8.98 -0.82
C GLY A 84 3.37 8.04 0.38
N THR A 85 2.68 8.39 1.47
CA THR A 85 2.84 7.75 2.78
C THR A 85 1.53 7.27 3.37
N VAL A 86 1.62 6.24 4.20
CA VAL A 86 0.47 5.66 4.89
C VAL A 86 0.49 6.09 6.35
N SER A 87 -0.65 6.60 6.82
CA SER A 87 -0.93 6.86 8.23
C SER A 87 -2.27 6.19 8.57
N GLY A 88 -2.17 5.03 9.22
CA GLY A 88 -3.33 4.25 9.62
C GLY A 88 -4.04 3.64 8.43
N ALA A 89 -5.32 3.95 8.28
CA ALA A 89 -6.12 3.48 7.16
C ALA A 89 -5.97 4.38 5.90
N ARG A 90 -5.22 5.47 5.99
CA ARG A 90 -5.15 6.50 4.95
C ARG A 90 -3.78 6.54 4.27
N PHE A 91 -3.78 6.43 2.95
CA PHE A 91 -2.62 6.67 2.09
C PHE A 91 -2.79 8.04 1.43
N THR A 92 -1.89 8.98 1.73
CA THR A 92 -1.88 10.32 1.11
C THR A 92 -0.78 10.35 0.06
N TYR A 93 -1.08 10.85 -1.14
CA TYR A 93 -0.18 10.76 -2.28
C TYR A 93 -0.15 12.02 -3.16
N ILE A 94 0.92 12.12 -3.93
CA ILE A 94 1.04 12.98 -5.10
C ILE A 94 0.87 12.10 -6.33
N TRP A 95 0.16 12.59 -7.34
CA TRP A 95 0.04 11.94 -8.63
C TRP A 95 0.69 12.75 -9.74
N VAL A 96 1.25 12.06 -10.73
CA VAL A 96 1.80 12.62 -11.96
C VAL A 96 1.24 11.80 -13.12
N GLY A 97 0.62 12.45 -14.11
CA GLY A 97 0.20 11.81 -15.36
C GLY A 97 1.36 11.78 -16.35
N ASP A 98 1.52 10.67 -17.07
CA ASP A 98 2.75 10.36 -17.80
C ASP A 98 3.06 11.35 -18.95
N ASP A 99 2.02 11.86 -19.65
CA ASP A 99 2.24 12.61 -20.90
C ASP A 99 1.71 14.05 -20.92
N SER A 100 1.24 14.59 -19.80
CA SER A 100 0.53 15.88 -19.81
C SER A 100 1.07 16.95 -18.87
N GLY A 101 2.14 16.65 -18.12
CA GLY A 101 2.65 17.54 -17.06
C GLY A 101 1.63 17.79 -15.94
N LYS A 102 0.48 17.10 -15.99
CA LYS A 102 -0.57 17.17 -15.00
C LYS A 102 -0.08 16.47 -13.74
N ARG A 103 -0.28 17.16 -12.63
CA ARG A 103 0.04 16.66 -11.31
C ARG A 103 -0.99 17.13 -10.32
N GLY A 104 -1.05 16.45 -9.21
CA GLY A 104 -1.86 16.89 -8.09
C GLY A 104 -1.66 16.00 -6.89
N ARG A 105 -2.61 16.06 -5.97
CA ARG A 105 -2.57 15.32 -4.72
C ARG A 105 -3.87 14.57 -4.53
N GLY A 106 -3.89 13.69 -3.55
CA GLY A 106 -5.07 12.94 -3.21
C GLY A 106 -4.81 12.01 -2.05
N TYR A 107 -5.82 11.23 -1.73
CA TYR A 107 -5.72 10.21 -0.72
C TYR A 107 -6.60 9.01 -1.05
N PHE A 108 -6.22 7.87 -0.51
CA PHE A 108 -7.07 6.69 -0.39
C PHE A 108 -7.32 6.40 1.08
N GLU A 109 -8.55 6.02 1.38
CA GLU A 109 -8.97 5.44 2.64
C GLU A 109 -9.30 3.97 2.41
N ARG A 110 -8.72 3.13 3.25
CA ARG A 110 -8.96 1.70 3.25
C ARG A 110 -10.41 1.43 3.69
N GLY A 111 -11.15 0.79 2.81
CA GLY A 111 -12.46 0.21 3.11
C GLY A 111 -12.33 -1.17 3.75
N GLU A 112 -13.46 -1.89 3.83
CA GLU A 112 -13.62 -3.18 4.50
C GLU A 112 -12.41 -4.12 4.34
N ALA A 113 -11.66 -4.33 5.44
CA ALA A 113 -10.51 -5.25 5.57
C ALA A 113 -9.51 -5.25 4.37
N GLY A 114 -9.24 -4.10 3.75
CA GLY A 114 -8.30 -3.99 2.64
C GLY A 114 -8.81 -4.52 1.29
N ARG A 115 -10.11 -4.83 1.20
CA ARG A 115 -10.77 -5.30 -0.04
C ARG A 115 -11.33 -4.16 -0.89
N ALA A 116 -11.40 -2.96 -0.34
CA ALA A 116 -11.87 -1.78 -1.04
C ALA A 116 -11.03 -0.57 -0.70
N ILE A 117 -10.99 0.37 -1.62
CA ILE A 117 -10.46 1.71 -1.42
C ILE A 117 -11.51 2.73 -1.82
N THR A 118 -11.58 3.79 -1.04
CA THR A 118 -12.27 5.02 -1.41
C THR A 118 -11.27 6.16 -1.33
N GLY A 119 -11.59 7.34 -1.83
CA GLY A 119 -10.65 8.44 -1.74
C GLY A 119 -11.06 9.64 -2.57
N MET A 120 -10.16 10.60 -2.64
CA MET A 120 -10.30 11.79 -3.46
C MET A 120 -8.98 12.11 -4.14
N TRP A 121 -9.05 12.85 -5.24
CA TRP A 121 -7.89 13.48 -5.85
C TRP A 121 -8.23 14.91 -6.27
N GLY A 122 -7.21 15.72 -6.43
CA GLY A 122 -7.30 17.08 -6.94
C GLY A 122 -6.09 17.49 -7.76
N TYR A 123 -6.14 18.69 -8.33
CA TYR A 123 -5.09 19.29 -9.14
C TYR A 123 -4.14 20.14 -8.30
N GLY A 124 -2.87 20.16 -8.67
CA GLY A 124 -1.86 21.00 -8.01
C GLY A 124 -1.68 20.66 -6.54
N ASP A 125 -2.10 21.57 -5.66
CA ASP A 125 -2.00 21.42 -4.21
C ASP A 125 -3.34 21.04 -3.54
N SER A 126 -4.38 20.79 -4.34
CA SER A 126 -5.68 20.32 -3.85
C SER A 126 -5.71 18.81 -3.77
N ASP A 127 -6.30 18.29 -2.68
CA ASP A 127 -6.49 16.86 -2.47
C ASP A 127 -7.85 16.37 -3.01
N THR A 128 -8.77 17.26 -3.44
CA THR A 128 -10.20 16.90 -3.57
C THR A 128 -10.98 17.46 -4.76
N ASP A 129 -10.43 18.41 -5.53
CA ASP A 129 -11.18 19.11 -6.58
C ASP A 129 -11.25 18.38 -7.95
N GLY A 130 -10.62 17.20 -8.05
CA GLY A 130 -10.58 16.38 -9.27
C GLY A 130 -11.64 15.29 -9.28
N GLY A 131 -12.02 14.76 -8.11
CA GLY A 131 -13.13 13.82 -7.94
C GLY A 131 -12.85 12.70 -6.95
N SER A 132 -13.82 11.79 -6.82
CA SER A 132 -13.75 10.66 -5.90
C SER A 132 -13.14 9.42 -6.52
N TRP A 133 -12.38 8.68 -5.73
CA TRP A 133 -11.99 7.30 -6.00
C TRP A 133 -12.96 6.33 -5.33
N ALA A 134 -13.32 5.28 -6.05
CA ALA A 134 -13.96 4.10 -5.51
C ALA A 134 -13.39 2.90 -6.26
N GLY A 135 -12.88 1.91 -5.53
CA GLY A 135 -12.32 0.71 -6.12
C GLY A 135 -12.40 -0.51 -5.22
N THR A 136 -12.47 -1.67 -5.85
CA THR A 136 -12.48 -2.98 -5.20
C THR A 136 -11.26 -3.77 -5.61
N ARG A 137 -10.68 -4.50 -4.66
CA ARG A 137 -9.53 -5.35 -4.91
C ARG A 137 -9.93 -6.51 -5.83
N ARG A 138 -9.09 -6.81 -6.82
CA ARG A 138 -9.22 -7.96 -7.73
C ARG A 138 -8.47 -9.19 -7.21
#